data_AF-A0A968W0N4-F1
#
_entry.id   AF-A0A968W0N4-F1
#
_cell.length_a   1.000
_cell.length_b   1.000
_cell.length_c   1.000
_cell.angle_alpha   90.00
_cell.angle_beta   90.00
_cell.angle_gamma   90.00
#
_symmetry.space_group_name_H-M   'P 1'
#
loop_
_entity.id
_entity.type
_entity.pdbx_description
1 polymer ?
#
loop_
_entity_poly.entity_id
_entity_poly.type
_entity_poly.pdbx_seq_one_letter_code
_entity_poly.pdbx_strand_id
1 'polypeptide(L)'
;MRLKQEGIIKHVGFSTHAPIEAIIKAIETDYFEFVNLHYYYFFQRNKGAIDLAATKDMGIFIISPNDKGGQLFKAPEKVKQLVAPSTPIQWNARFCLANPAVHTLSFGMNTPGYVEEMKGIFPTSIPLAQQDREILQKMEEQIYLDPYALYDGYDMQGDPSGLNIPEILRMRKMWKCYDMLGFGQYRYNLFEPLHHWFPGNLATPEYVARVNTDKVPPGIPLKEMLAECHEAFFVDKDQKKAIDFTKIKPNGLRLLKEG
;
A
#
# COMPACT_ATOMS: atom_id res chain seq x y z
N MET A 1 6.26 25.69 19.02
CA MET A 1 7.52 26.35 18.58
C MET A 1 8.58 26.53 19.66
N ARG A 2 8.27 26.47 20.97
CA ARG A 2 9.25 26.61 22.07
C ARG A 2 10.49 25.70 21.93
N LEU A 3 10.29 24.38 21.74
CA LEU A 3 11.41 23.43 21.58
C LEU A 3 12.32 23.72 20.38
N LYS A 4 11.78 24.36 19.33
CA LYS A 4 12.57 24.79 18.16
C LYS A 4 13.39 26.04 18.49
N GLN A 5 12.80 27.00 19.20
CA GLN A 5 13.49 28.21 19.69
C GLN A 5 14.60 27.88 20.71
N GLU A 6 14.38 26.87 21.54
CA GLU A 6 15.37 26.35 22.50
C GLU A 6 16.45 25.47 21.83
N GLY A 7 16.35 25.21 20.51
CA GLY A 7 17.33 24.43 19.75
C GLY A 7 17.29 22.92 19.99
N ILE A 8 16.27 22.40 20.70
CA ILE A 8 16.11 20.97 21.01
C ILE A 8 15.70 20.18 19.77
N ILE A 9 14.82 20.76 18.93
CA ILE A 9 14.40 20.18 17.66
C ILE A 9 14.75 21.13 16.52
N LYS A 10 15.18 20.58 15.38
CA LYS A 10 15.55 21.36 14.19
C LYS A 10 14.37 21.60 13.25
N HIS A 11 13.57 20.56 13.04
CA HIS A 11 12.45 20.58 12.09
C HIS A 11 11.19 20.03 12.74
N VAL A 12 10.05 20.60 12.37
CA VAL A 12 8.73 20.14 12.79
C VAL A 12 7.98 19.63 11.56
N GLY A 13 7.44 18.42 11.65
CA GLY A 13 6.66 17.81 10.58
C GLY A 13 5.50 17.01 11.16
N PHE A 14 4.71 16.40 10.27
CA PHE A 14 3.60 15.53 10.68
C PHE A 14 3.57 14.22 9.89
N SER A 15 2.92 13.23 10.47
CA SER A 15 2.66 11.92 9.87
C SER A 15 1.18 11.61 10.03
N THR A 16 0.54 11.04 9.03
CA THR A 16 -0.91 10.81 9.09
C THR A 16 -1.39 9.71 8.15
N HIS A 17 -2.52 9.11 8.51
CA HIS A 17 -3.32 8.22 7.67
C HIS A 17 -4.68 8.85 7.31
N ALA A 18 -4.85 10.15 7.60
CA ALA A 18 -6.09 10.85 7.33
C ALA A 18 -6.40 10.93 5.82
N PRO A 19 -7.66 11.17 5.45
CA PRO A 19 -8.03 11.47 4.06
C PRO A 19 -7.22 12.64 3.50
N ILE A 20 -6.97 12.63 2.20
CA ILE A 20 -6.14 13.65 1.51
C ILE A 20 -6.65 15.08 1.75
N GLU A 21 -7.94 15.30 1.94
CA GLU A 21 -8.50 16.63 2.22
C GLU A 21 -7.98 17.19 3.55
N ALA A 22 -7.80 16.34 4.57
CA ALA A 22 -7.20 16.73 5.84
C ALA A 22 -5.68 16.94 5.71
N ILE A 23 -5.02 16.13 4.88
CA ILE A 23 -3.58 16.27 4.58
C ILE A 23 -3.32 17.63 3.90
N ILE A 24 -4.11 17.96 2.87
CA ILE A 24 -4.04 19.24 2.16
C ILE A 24 -4.22 20.40 3.14
N LYS A 25 -5.29 20.38 3.96
CA LYS A 25 -5.51 21.41 4.97
C LYS A 25 -4.35 21.56 5.95
N ALA A 26 -3.72 20.46 6.37
CA ALA A 26 -2.55 20.50 7.24
C ALA A 26 -1.34 21.15 6.54
N ILE A 27 -1.10 20.81 5.27
CA ILE A 27 -0.03 21.43 4.46
C ILE A 27 -0.29 22.93 4.26
N GLU A 28 -1.54 23.34 4.03
CA GLU A 28 -1.93 24.74 3.84
C GLU A 28 -1.72 25.62 5.09
N THR A 29 -1.55 25.03 6.27
CA THR A 29 -1.29 25.82 7.49
C THR A 29 0.09 26.46 7.54
N ASP A 30 1.04 26.02 6.70
CA ASP A 30 2.44 26.48 6.69
C ASP A 30 3.17 26.31 8.04
N TYR A 31 2.66 25.46 8.94
CA TYR A 31 3.28 25.17 10.24
C TYR A 31 4.37 24.09 10.20
N PHE A 32 4.46 23.33 9.11
CA PHE A 32 5.26 22.12 9.03
C PHE A 32 6.31 22.20 7.91
N GLU A 33 7.49 21.65 8.17
CA GLU A 33 8.64 21.62 7.27
C GLU A 33 8.75 20.30 6.51
N PHE A 34 8.11 19.22 7.00
CA PHE A 34 8.08 17.93 6.32
C PHE A 34 6.82 17.13 6.62
N VAL A 35 6.49 16.19 5.73
CA VAL A 35 5.39 15.23 5.91
C VAL A 35 5.82 13.80 5.61
N ASN A 36 5.31 12.89 6.44
CA ASN A 36 5.38 11.45 6.25
C ASN A 36 4.06 10.95 5.63
N LEU A 37 4.11 10.41 4.40
CA LEU A 37 2.93 9.97 3.66
C LEU A 37 3.04 8.53 3.16
N HIS A 38 1.88 7.91 2.90
CA HIS A 38 1.80 6.73 2.06
C HIS A 38 1.69 7.14 0.59
N TYR A 39 2.62 6.66 -0.24
CA TYR A 39 2.59 6.76 -1.69
C TYR A 39 3.51 5.68 -2.28
N TYR A 40 2.95 4.81 -3.11
CA TYR A 40 3.65 3.69 -3.76
C TYR A 40 2.76 3.16 -4.89
N TYR A 41 3.25 2.22 -5.70
CA TYR A 41 2.52 1.77 -6.89
C TYR A 41 1.06 1.38 -6.59
N PHE A 42 0.84 0.59 -5.53
CA PHE A 42 -0.48 0.11 -5.11
C PHE A 42 -1.30 1.11 -4.27
N PHE A 43 -0.82 2.33 -4.04
CA PHE A 43 -1.55 3.40 -3.36
C PHE A 43 -1.03 4.79 -3.78
N GLN A 44 -1.75 5.43 -4.70
CA GLN A 44 -1.33 6.71 -5.28
C GLN A 44 -2.24 7.88 -4.89
N ARG A 45 -3.27 7.65 -4.05
CA ARG A 45 -4.32 8.64 -3.71
C ARG A 45 -3.77 9.95 -3.14
N ASN A 46 -2.64 9.89 -2.44
CA ASN A 46 -1.98 11.05 -1.84
C ASN A 46 -1.13 11.87 -2.80
N LYS A 47 -1.10 11.57 -4.11
CA LYS A 47 -0.28 12.31 -5.08
C LYS A 47 -0.55 13.82 -5.05
N GLY A 48 -1.81 14.24 -4.95
CA GLY A 48 -2.14 15.68 -4.88
C GLY A 48 -1.56 16.39 -3.63
N ALA A 49 -1.45 15.69 -2.51
CA ALA A 49 -0.78 16.22 -1.31
C ALA A 49 0.74 16.31 -1.49
N ILE A 50 1.34 15.34 -2.19
CA ILE A 50 2.77 15.39 -2.55
C ILE A 50 3.04 16.58 -3.46
N ASP A 51 2.23 16.76 -4.50
CA ASP A 51 2.36 17.86 -5.44
C ASP A 51 2.23 19.21 -4.72
N LEU A 52 1.27 19.36 -3.80
CA LEU A 52 1.12 20.58 -2.99
C LEU A 52 2.31 20.82 -2.04
N ALA A 53 2.75 19.78 -1.32
CA ALA A 53 3.90 19.88 -0.43
C ALA A 53 5.16 20.33 -1.18
N ALA A 54 5.35 19.86 -2.41
CA ALA A 54 6.46 20.27 -3.28
C ALA A 54 6.42 21.78 -3.59
N THR A 55 5.23 22.35 -3.84
CA THR A 55 5.10 23.80 -4.10
C THR A 55 5.44 24.67 -2.90
N LYS A 56 5.50 24.08 -1.70
CA LYS A 56 5.79 24.76 -0.43
C LYS A 56 7.20 24.46 0.11
N ASP A 57 8.06 23.86 -0.72
CA ASP A 57 9.43 23.46 -0.33
C ASP A 57 9.45 22.54 0.90
N MET A 58 8.42 21.71 1.04
CA MET A 58 8.24 20.84 2.20
C MET A 58 8.91 19.50 1.96
N GLY A 59 9.66 18.99 2.93
CA GLY A 59 10.29 17.66 2.85
C GLY A 59 9.24 16.55 2.79
N ILE A 60 9.44 15.58 1.90
CA ILE A 60 8.48 14.48 1.70
C ILE A 60 9.15 13.14 1.95
N PHE A 61 8.60 12.42 2.93
CA PHE A 61 9.06 11.11 3.36
C PHE A 61 7.97 10.07 3.11
N ILE A 62 8.24 9.08 2.28
CA ILE A 62 7.33 7.95 2.08
C ILE A 62 7.54 6.89 3.14
N ILE A 63 6.50 6.62 3.92
CA ILE A 63 6.53 5.66 5.02
C ILE A 63 6.01 4.29 4.61
N SER A 64 6.71 3.24 5.08
CA SER A 64 6.35 1.83 4.88
C SER A 64 6.01 1.41 3.43
N PRO A 65 6.73 1.91 2.40
CA PRO A 65 6.44 1.62 0.99
C PRO A 65 6.42 0.13 0.66
N ASN A 66 7.20 -0.69 1.37
CA ASN A 66 7.22 -2.14 1.13
C ASN A 66 6.18 -2.91 1.95
N ASP A 67 5.98 -2.57 3.23
CA ASP A 67 5.06 -3.30 4.09
C ASP A 67 3.60 -2.95 3.74
N LYS A 68 3.23 -1.67 3.78
CA LYS A 68 1.87 -1.23 3.44
C LYS A 68 1.63 -1.13 1.93
N GLY A 69 2.69 -1.14 1.13
CA GLY A 69 2.62 -1.29 -0.33
C GLY A 69 2.47 -2.71 -0.84
N GLY A 70 2.10 -3.68 0.01
CA GLY A 70 1.81 -5.04 -0.45
C GLY A 70 2.70 -6.13 0.14
N GLN A 71 3.45 -5.82 1.20
CA GLN A 71 4.44 -6.72 1.80
C GLN A 71 5.41 -7.27 0.74
N LEU A 72 6.08 -6.36 0.02
CA LEU A 72 6.85 -6.67 -1.19
C LEU A 72 8.02 -7.64 -0.96
N PHE A 73 8.51 -7.77 0.28
CA PHE A 73 9.47 -8.80 0.70
C PHE A 73 8.91 -10.24 0.60
N LYS A 74 7.60 -10.39 0.47
CA LYS A 74 6.89 -11.66 0.24
C LYS A 74 5.90 -11.56 -0.94
N ALA A 75 6.23 -10.74 -1.93
CA ALA A 75 5.40 -10.60 -3.13
C ALA A 75 5.19 -11.97 -3.82
N PRO A 76 4.03 -12.19 -4.45
CA PRO A 76 3.75 -13.42 -5.19
C PRO A 76 4.65 -13.50 -6.44
N GLU A 77 4.77 -14.71 -6.99
CA GLU A 77 5.63 -14.99 -8.13
C GLU A 77 5.25 -14.15 -9.36
N LYS A 78 3.94 -13.94 -9.59
CA LYS A 78 3.44 -13.07 -10.64
C LYS A 78 4.06 -11.67 -10.58
N VAL A 79 4.08 -11.03 -9.41
CA VAL A 79 4.68 -9.69 -9.25
C VAL A 79 6.19 -9.75 -9.49
N LYS A 80 6.89 -10.76 -8.96
CA LYS A 80 8.35 -10.92 -9.17
C LYS A 80 8.70 -11.03 -10.66
N GLN A 81 7.91 -11.78 -11.42
CA GLN A 81 8.11 -11.95 -12.87
C GLN A 81 7.82 -10.66 -13.64
N LEU A 82 6.76 -9.93 -13.27
CA LEU A 82 6.41 -8.66 -13.92
C LEU A 82 7.49 -7.60 -13.76
N VAL A 83 8.16 -7.55 -12.60
CA VAL A 83 9.19 -6.55 -12.31
C VAL A 83 10.62 -6.99 -12.64
N ALA A 84 10.82 -8.22 -13.12
CA ALA A 84 12.13 -8.72 -13.47
C ALA A 84 12.77 -7.84 -14.59
N PRO A 85 14.11 -7.60 -14.56
CA PRO A 85 15.09 -8.19 -13.64
C PRO A 85 15.22 -7.48 -12.27
N SER A 86 14.41 -6.47 -11.98
CA SER A 86 14.37 -5.84 -10.65
C SER A 86 13.66 -6.71 -9.63
N THR A 87 13.91 -6.50 -8.34
CA THR A 87 13.05 -7.05 -7.28
C THR A 87 11.81 -6.17 -7.07
N PRO A 88 10.71 -6.69 -6.49
CA PRO A 88 9.53 -5.89 -6.16
C PRO A 88 9.84 -4.67 -5.29
N ILE A 89 10.78 -4.83 -4.35
CA ILE A 89 11.24 -3.74 -3.49
C ILE A 89 11.99 -2.68 -4.29
N GLN A 90 12.95 -3.09 -5.13
CA GLN A 90 13.74 -2.18 -5.95
C GLN A 90 12.86 -1.36 -6.89
N TRP A 91 11.97 -2.03 -7.62
CA TRP A 91 11.08 -1.36 -8.56
C TRP A 91 10.12 -0.40 -7.86
N ASN A 92 9.49 -0.80 -6.75
CA ASN A 92 8.59 0.09 -6.02
C ASN A 92 9.33 1.31 -5.43
N ALA A 93 10.56 1.14 -4.96
CA ALA A 93 11.38 2.25 -4.52
C ALA A 93 11.68 3.24 -5.66
N ARG A 94 12.04 2.73 -6.85
CA ARG A 94 12.27 3.53 -8.05
C ARG A 94 10.99 4.23 -8.53
N PHE A 95 9.84 3.56 -8.47
CA PHE A 95 8.53 4.16 -8.74
C PHE A 95 8.27 5.36 -7.82
N CYS A 96 8.52 5.24 -6.52
CA CYS A 96 8.36 6.36 -5.60
C CYS A 96 9.33 7.50 -5.89
N LEU A 97 10.61 7.17 -6.12
CA LEU A 97 11.68 8.14 -6.40
C LEU A 97 11.61 8.75 -7.81
N ALA A 98 10.72 8.25 -8.68
CA ALA A 98 10.44 8.87 -9.97
C ALA A 98 9.76 10.23 -9.83
N ASN A 99 9.14 10.51 -8.68
CA ASN A 99 8.68 11.84 -8.33
C ASN A 99 9.84 12.62 -7.67
N PRO A 100 10.36 13.70 -8.28
CA PRO A 100 11.48 14.46 -7.73
C PRO A 100 11.18 15.14 -6.40
N ALA A 101 9.90 15.28 -6.02
CA ALA A 101 9.51 15.82 -4.73
C ALA A 101 9.65 14.78 -3.59
N VAL A 102 9.83 13.49 -3.89
CA VAL A 102 10.03 12.45 -2.86
C VAL A 102 11.50 12.39 -2.48
N HIS A 103 11.81 12.71 -1.23
CA HIS A 103 13.19 12.84 -0.74
C HIS A 103 13.69 11.59 -0.02
N THR A 104 12.80 10.94 0.73
CA THR A 104 13.17 9.84 1.62
C THR A 104 12.17 8.70 1.52
N LEU A 105 12.65 7.46 1.55
CA LEU A 105 11.85 6.24 1.68
C LEU A 105 12.26 5.48 2.95
N SER A 106 11.32 4.90 3.69
CA SER A 106 11.65 4.10 4.87
C SER A 106 11.61 2.61 4.57
N PHE A 107 12.58 1.88 5.08
CA PHE A 107 12.69 0.44 4.90
C PHE A 107 12.82 -0.24 6.26
N GLY A 108 11.85 -1.07 6.61
CA GLY A 108 11.99 -1.98 7.74
C GLY A 108 12.83 -3.18 7.32
N MET A 109 14.03 -3.32 7.88
CA MET A 109 14.93 -4.44 7.61
C MET A 109 15.24 -5.17 8.92
N ASN A 110 15.09 -6.49 8.92
CA ASN A 110 15.38 -7.33 10.09
C ASN A 110 16.50 -8.35 9.83
N THR A 111 17.08 -8.36 8.63
CA THR A 111 18.25 -9.18 8.28
C THR A 111 19.23 -8.36 7.44
N PRO A 112 20.55 -8.65 7.53
CA PRO A 112 21.57 -7.96 6.72
C PRO A 112 21.38 -8.12 5.20
N GLY A 113 20.80 -9.23 4.75
CA GLY A 113 20.60 -9.52 3.33
C GLY A 113 19.74 -8.47 2.61
N TYR A 114 18.79 -7.85 3.32
CA TYR A 114 17.99 -6.77 2.75
C TYR A 114 18.82 -5.53 2.41
N VAL A 115 19.93 -5.26 3.09
CA VAL A 115 20.80 -4.11 2.76
C VAL A 115 21.42 -4.32 1.37
N GLU A 116 21.86 -5.53 1.05
CA GLU A 116 22.42 -5.85 -0.27
C GLU A 116 21.39 -5.71 -1.38
N GLU A 117 20.15 -6.14 -1.16
CA GLU A 117 19.05 -5.95 -2.12
C GLU A 117 18.82 -4.46 -2.43
N MET A 118 18.91 -3.60 -1.42
CA MET A 118 18.63 -2.16 -1.53
C MET A 118 19.69 -1.41 -2.31
N LYS A 119 20.93 -1.92 -2.38
CA LYS A 119 21.96 -1.36 -3.26
C LYS A 119 21.51 -1.37 -4.71
N GLY A 120 20.72 -2.37 -5.10
CA GLY A 120 20.13 -2.46 -6.43
C GLY A 120 19.02 -1.45 -6.71
N ILE A 121 18.57 -0.63 -5.73
CA ILE A 121 17.66 0.50 -6.03
C ILE A 121 18.36 1.50 -6.95
N PHE A 122 19.66 1.74 -6.72
CA PHE A 122 20.43 2.77 -7.41
C PHE A 122 21.26 2.21 -8.57
N PRO A 123 21.54 3.04 -9.60
CA PRO A 123 21.09 4.41 -9.77
C PRO A 123 19.58 4.51 -10.04
N THR A 124 18.95 5.59 -9.58
CA THR A 124 17.58 5.96 -9.96
C THR A 124 17.61 7.09 -10.99
N SER A 125 16.52 7.26 -11.74
CA SER A 125 16.41 8.29 -12.77
C SER A 125 15.05 8.98 -12.69
N ILE A 126 15.06 10.26 -13.05
CA ILE A 126 13.86 11.11 -13.15
C ILE A 126 13.90 11.78 -14.52
N PRO A 127 12.98 11.46 -15.44
CA PRO A 127 11.93 10.44 -15.33
C PRO A 127 12.49 9.01 -15.24
N LEU A 128 11.62 8.03 -14.94
CA LEU A 128 11.98 6.60 -14.88
C LEU A 128 12.79 6.17 -16.11
N ALA A 129 13.80 5.32 -15.87
CA ALA A 129 14.58 4.65 -16.91
C ALA A 129 13.66 3.79 -17.79
N GLN A 130 14.11 3.54 -19.02
CA GLN A 130 13.33 2.77 -20.00
C GLN A 130 12.84 1.42 -19.44
N GLN A 131 13.72 0.67 -18.75
CA GLN A 131 13.37 -0.59 -18.12
C GLN A 131 12.24 -0.45 -17.07
N ASP A 132 12.33 0.55 -16.19
CA ASP A 132 11.32 0.75 -15.14
C ASP A 132 9.97 1.23 -15.72
N ARG A 133 10.00 1.98 -16.84
CA ARG A 133 8.79 2.36 -17.59
C ARG A 133 8.10 1.16 -18.24
N GLU A 134 8.89 0.25 -18.83
CA GLU A 134 8.36 -1.00 -19.39
C GLU A 134 7.74 -1.89 -18.31
N ILE A 135 8.37 -1.95 -17.12
CA ILE A 135 7.77 -2.64 -15.97
C ILE A 135 6.47 -1.97 -15.55
N LEU A 136 6.43 -0.63 -15.47
CA LEU A 136 5.21 0.10 -15.13
C LEU A 136 4.07 -0.23 -16.10
N GLN A 137 4.33 -0.23 -17.41
CA GLN A 137 3.34 -0.60 -18.42
C GLN A 137 2.82 -2.04 -18.20
N LYS A 138 3.72 -3.02 -18.02
CA LYS A 138 3.33 -4.42 -17.75
C LYS A 138 2.47 -4.56 -16.50
N MET A 139 2.79 -3.80 -15.46
CA MET A 139 2.03 -3.78 -14.22
C MET A 139 0.65 -3.16 -14.45
N GLU A 140 0.55 -2.04 -15.18
CA GLU A 140 -0.73 -1.38 -15.50
C GLU A 140 -1.63 -2.26 -16.38
N GLU A 141 -1.07 -3.01 -17.32
CA GLU A 141 -1.80 -3.97 -18.16
C GLU A 141 -2.52 -5.05 -17.33
N GLN A 142 -1.98 -5.43 -16.16
CA GLN A 142 -2.63 -6.41 -15.28
C GLN A 142 -3.98 -5.94 -14.75
N ILE A 143 -4.20 -4.63 -14.64
CA ILE A 143 -5.43 -4.06 -14.09
C ILE A 143 -6.63 -4.47 -14.94
N TYR A 144 -6.45 -4.63 -16.25
CA TYR A 144 -7.52 -5.00 -17.19
C TYR A 144 -7.91 -6.49 -17.15
N LEU A 145 -7.22 -7.31 -16.35
CA LEU A 145 -7.60 -8.71 -16.13
C LEU A 145 -8.88 -8.86 -15.31
N ASP A 146 -9.24 -7.85 -14.51
CA ASP A 146 -10.49 -7.80 -13.78
C ASP A 146 -11.31 -6.59 -14.28
N PRO A 147 -12.51 -6.81 -14.85
CA PRO A 147 -13.29 -5.75 -15.50
C PRO A 147 -13.75 -4.65 -14.53
N TYR A 148 -13.68 -4.89 -13.22
CA TYR A 148 -14.12 -3.97 -12.18
C TYR A 148 -12.97 -3.25 -11.48
N ALA A 149 -11.70 -3.57 -11.80
CA ALA A 149 -10.56 -3.06 -11.06
C ALA A 149 -10.38 -1.54 -11.20
N LEU A 150 -10.89 -0.91 -12.26
CA LEU A 150 -10.80 0.55 -12.41
C LEU A 150 -11.66 1.30 -11.39
N TYR A 151 -12.72 0.69 -10.86
CA TYR A 151 -13.53 1.30 -9.82
C TYR A 151 -12.82 1.22 -8.45
N ASP A 152 -12.49 2.37 -7.87
CA ASP A 152 -11.72 2.48 -6.62
C ASP A 152 -12.56 2.71 -5.36
N GLY A 153 -13.85 3.05 -5.53
CA GLY A 153 -14.83 3.21 -4.45
C GLY A 153 -14.64 4.44 -3.56
N TYR A 154 -13.82 5.43 -3.92
CA TYR A 154 -13.65 6.64 -3.10
C TYR A 154 -14.90 7.55 -3.09
N ASP A 155 -15.76 7.46 -4.09
CA ASP A 155 -17.11 8.05 -4.10
C ASP A 155 -18.03 7.47 -3.01
N MET A 156 -17.72 6.26 -2.55
CA MET A 156 -18.37 5.55 -1.44
C MET A 156 -17.71 5.79 -0.08
N GLN A 157 -16.72 6.69 0.00
CA GLN A 157 -16.08 7.00 1.28
C GLN A 157 -17.09 7.58 2.28
N GLY A 158 -17.13 7.01 3.48
CA GLY A 158 -18.09 7.41 4.53
C GLY A 158 -19.50 6.86 4.34
N ASP A 159 -19.67 5.83 3.50
CA ASP A 159 -20.94 5.11 3.34
C ASP A 159 -21.53 4.62 4.69
N PRO A 160 -22.86 4.69 4.89
CA PRO A 160 -23.52 4.31 6.15
C PRO A 160 -23.35 2.85 6.56
N SER A 161 -22.90 1.95 5.67
CA SER A 161 -22.49 0.59 6.06
C SER A 161 -21.29 0.59 7.02
N GLY A 162 -20.49 1.65 7.06
CA GLY A 162 -19.25 1.69 7.85
C GLY A 162 -18.14 0.77 7.29
N LEU A 163 -18.30 0.28 6.06
CA LEU A 163 -17.24 -0.43 5.36
C LEU A 163 -16.19 0.55 4.84
N ASN A 164 -14.93 0.16 4.91
CA ASN A 164 -13.86 0.87 4.21
C ASN A 164 -13.78 0.37 2.77
N ILE A 165 -14.80 0.73 1.98
CA ILE A 165 -14.97 0.29 0.59
C ILE A 165 -13.71 0.55 -0.25
N PRO A 166 -13.08 1.75 -0.23
CA PRO A 166 -11.88 1.98 -1.02
C PRO A 166 -10.74 1.01 -0.71
N GLU A 167 -10.49 0.74 0.57
CA GLU A 167 -9.41 -0.16 0.96
C GLU A 167 -9.73 -1.62 0.63
N ILE A 168 -10.99 -2.06 0.77
CA ILE A 168 -11.42 -3.39 0.34
C ILE A 168 -11.22 -3.56 -1.16
N LEU A 169 -11.63 -2.58 -1.98
CA LEU A 169 -11.47 -2.64 -3.43
C LEU A 169 -10.00 -2.55 -3.86
N ARG A 170 -9.17 -1.80 -3.12
CA ARG A 170 -7.71 -1.79 -3.33
C ARG A 170 -7.11 -3.17 -3.10
N MET A 171 -7.48 -3.85 -2.00
CA MET A 171 -7.04 -5.23 -1.74
C MET A 171 -7.56 -6.21 -2.80
N ARG A 172 -8.82 -6.05 -3.24
CA ARG A 172 -9.40 -6.83 -4.33
C ARG A 172 -8.59 -6.69 -5.61
N LYS A 173 -8.28 -5.46 -6.03
CA LYS A 173 -7.42 -5.19 -7.20
C LYS A 173 -6.06 -5.88 -7.06
N MET A 174 -5.40 -5.74 -5.91
CA MET A 174 -4.11 -6.39 -5.66
C MET A 174 -4.21 -7.92 -5.74
N TRP A 175 -5.30 -8.51 -5.27
CA TRP A 175 -5.54 -9.95 -5.37
C TRP A 175 -5.83 -10.40 -6.81
N LYS A 176 -6.85 -9.83 -7.46
CA LYS A 176 -7.32 -10.29 -8.78
C LYS A 176 -6.32 -10.01 -9.90
N CYS A 177 -5.58 -8.90 -9.81
CA CYS A 177 -4.66 -8.48 -10.86
C CYS A 177 -3.22 -8.95 -10.60
N TYR A 178 -2.81 -9.20 -9.35
CA TYR A 178 -1.40 -9.44 -8.99
C TYR A 178 -1.18 -10.64 -8.06
N ASP A 179 -2.18 -11.48 -7.83
CA ASP A 179 -2.14 -12.67 -6.98
C ASP A 179 -1.79 -12.38 -5.50
N MET A 180 -2.03 -11.15 -5.02
CA MET A 180 -1.66 -10.72 -3.67
C MET A 180 -2.71 -11.08 -2.60
N LEU A 181 -3.27 -12.29 -2.66
CA LEU A 181 -4.28 -12.78 -1.71
C LEU A 181 -3.81 -12.68 -0.25
N GLY A 182 -2.58 -13.09 0.02
CA GLY A 182 -2.01 -13.06 1.37
C GLY A 182 -1.87 -11.66 1.96
N PHE A 183 -1.68 -10.63 1.12
CA PHE A 183 -1.70 -9.24 1.58
C PHE A 183 -3.12 -8.78 1.91
N GLY A 184 -4.10 -9.14 1.07
CA GLY A 184 -5.53 -8.91 1.33
C GLY A 184 -5.96 -9.53 2.65
N GLN A 185 -5.67 -10.82 2.86
CA GLN A 185 -5.94 -11.50 4.12
C GLN A 185 -5.25 -10.83 5.32
N TYR A 186 -3.98 -10.44 5.19
CA TYR A 186 -3.29 -9.73 6.27
C TYR A 186 -3.99 -8.42 6.64
N ARG A 187 -4.26 -7.55 5.66
CA ARG A 187 -4.81 -6.22 5.92
C ARG A 187 -6.27 -6.27 6.32
N TYR A 188 -7.09 -7.06 5.66
CA TYR A 188 -8.52 -7.16 5.93
C TYR A 188 -8.83 -7.56 7.37
N ASN A 189 -8.06 -8.50 7.94
CA ASN A 189 -8.23 -8.94 9.33
C ASN A 189 -7.68 -7.96 10.38
N LEU A 190 -7.17 -6.80 9.96
CA LEU A 190 -6.79 -5.67 10.84
C LEU A 190 -7.85 -4.56 10.87
N PHE A 191 -8.97 -4.71 10.15
CA PHE A 191 -10.06 -3.74 10.25
C PHE A 191 -10.59 -3.68 11.67
N GLU A 192 -10.63 -2.47 12.21
CA GLU A 192 -11.11 -2.16 13.56
C GLU A 192 -12.12 -1.01 13.46
N PRO A 193 -13.42 -1.22 13.77
CA PRO A 193 -14.49 -0.25 13.50
C PRO A 193 -14.29 1.13 14.15
N LEU A 194 -13.60 1.19 15.29
CA LEU A 194 -13.40 2.43 16.08
C LEU A 194 -11.93 2.90 16.09
N HIS A 195 -11.05 2.32 15.27
CA HIS A 195 -9.63 2.65 15.29
C HIS A 195 -9.27 3.70 14.23
N HIS A 196 -8.54 4.75 14.62
CA HIS A 196 -8.18 5.87 13.74
C HIS A 196 -7.09 5.53 12.71
N TRP A 197 -6.33 4.45 12.92
CA TRP A 197 -5.24 4.03 12.03
C TRP A 197 -5.70 3.18 10.84
N PHE A 198 -6.70 2.32 11.01
CA PHE A 198 -7.19 1.43 9.96
C PHE A 198 -8.68 1.09 10.15
N PRO A 199 -9.56 2.09 9.97
CA PRO A 199 -10.98 1.96 10.26
C PRO A 199 -11.68 1.07 9.23
N GLY A 200 -12.79 0.47 9.65
CA GLY A 200 -13.73 -0.25 8.80
C GLY A 200 -14.36 -1.43 9.51
N ASN A 201 -15.58 -1.77 9.13
CA ASN A 201 -16.18 -3.06 9.46
C ASN A 201 -15.72 -4.15 8.48
N LEU A 202 -15.77 -5.41 8.92
CA LEU A 202 -15.68 -6.54 8.00
C LEU A 202 -16.95 -6.56 7.15
N ALA A 203 -16.81 -6.85 5.85
CA ALA A 203 -17.89 -6.96 4.86
C ALA A 203 -18.72 -8.25 5.04
N THR A 204 -19.21 -8.49 6.25
CA THR A 204 -20.18 -9.55 6.54
C THR A 204 -21.49 -9.29 5.77
N PRO A 205 -22.35 -10.32 5.59
CA PRO A 205 -23.64 -10.13 4.91
C PRO A 205 -24.48 -8.98 5.50
N GLU A 206 -24.43 -8.77 6.82
CA GLU A 206 -25.12 -7.68 7.51
C GLU A 206 -24.65 -6.30 7.04
N TYR A 207 -23.34 -6.08 6.96
CA TYR A 207 -22.79 -4.78 6.54
C TYR A 207 -22.91 -4.57 5.03
N VAL A 208 -22.73 -5.62 4.22
CA VAL A 208 -22.91 -5.54 2.76
C VAL A 208 -24.36 -5.18 2.40
N ALA A 209 -25.35 -5.70 3.14
CA ALA A 209 -26.75 -5.35 2.91
C ALA A 209 -27.03 -3.84 3.05
N ARG A 210 -26.29 -3.15 3.94
CA ARG A 210 -26.45 -1.72 4.25
C ARG A 210 -25.78 -0.77 3.26
N VAL A 211 -24.95 -1.28 2.34
CA VAL A 211 -24.25 -0.44 1.35
C VAL A 211 -25.27 0.31 0.50
N ASN A 212 -25.15 1.64 0.47
CA ASN A 212 -25.92 2.47 -0.45
C ASN A 212 -25.32 2.30 -1.87
N THR A 213 -26.13 2.04 -2.89
CA THR A 213 -25.65 1.86 -4.27
C THR A 213 -25.96 3.03 -5.19
N ASP A 214 -26.54 4.12 -4.69
CA ASP A 214 -27.01 5.26 -5.51
C ASP A 214 -25.87 5.96 -6.26
N LYS A 215 -24.67 5.97 -5.67
CA LYS A 215 -23.47 6.58 -6.29
C LYS A 215 -22.67 5.62 -7.16
N VAL A 216 -22.98 4.32 -7.09
CA VAL A 216 -22.19 3.29 -7.74
C VAL A 216 -22.43 3.36 -9.26
N PRO A 217 -21.37 3.41 -10.09
CA PRO A 217 -21.55 3.44 -11.54
C PRO A 217 -22.33 2.24 -12.07
N PRO A 218 -23.14 2.41 -13.13
CA PRO A 218 -23.89 1.32 -13.74
C PRO A 218 -22.97 0.14 -14.13
N GLY A 219 -23.41 -1.08 -13.84
CA GLY A 219 -22.68 -2.30 -14.18
C GLY A 219 -21.59 -2.71 -13.18
N ILE A 220 -21.36 -1.96 -12.11
CA ILE A 220 -20.46 -2.37 -11.03
C ILE A 220 -21.22 -3.20 -9.97
N PRO A 221 -20.93 -4.51 -9.82
CA PRO A 221 -21.62 -5.37 -8.86
C PRO A 221 -21.00 -5.20 -7.45
N LEU A 222 -21.05 -3.99 -6.89
CA LEU A 222 -20.29 -3.64 -5.68
C LEU A 222 -20.57 -4.57 -4.49
N LYS A 223 -21.85 -4.90 -4.23
CA LYS A 223 -22.21 -5.79 -3.10
C LYS A 223 -21.62 -7.20 -3.27
N GLU A 224 -21.62 -7.73 -4.49
CA GLU A 224 -21.01 -9.03 -4.81
C GLU A 224 -19.48 -8.98 -4.67
N MET A 225 -18.85 -7.91 -5.16
CA MET A 225 -17.40 -7.70 -5.01
C MET A 225 -16.98 -7.62 -3.53
N LEU A 226 -17.78 -6.95 -2.68
CA LEU A 226 -17.52 -6.86 -1.24
C LEU A 226 -17.69 -8.21 -0.54
N ALA A 227 -18.72 -8.98 -0.91
CA ALA A 227 -18.94 -10.33 -0.39
C ALA A 227 -17.81 -11.28 -0.80
N GLU A 228 -17.39 -11.27 -2.08
CA GLU A 228 -16.24 -12.03 -2.59
C GLU A 228 -14.97 -11.74 -1.77
N CYS A 229 -14.74 -10.46 -1.43
CA CYS A 229 -13.60 -10.06 -0.61
C CYS A 229 -13.69 -10.60 0.82
N HIS A 230 -14.88 -10.60 1.43
CA HIS A 230 -15.05 -11.14 2.77
C HIS A 230 -14.72 -12.63 2.80
N GLU A 231 -15.28 -13.40 1.85
CA GLU A 231 -15.05 -14.83 1.72
C GLU A 231 -13.56 -15.15 1.49
N ALA A 232 -12.87 -14.37 0.66
CA ALA A 232 -11.47 -14.62 0.33
C ALA A 232 -10.48 -14.15 1.42
N PHE A 233 -10.77 -13.02 2.06
CA PHE A 233 -9.81 -12.34 2.94
C PHE A 233 -10.03 -12.60 4.43
N PHE A 234 -11.24 -12.92 4.87
CA PHE A 234 -11.49 -13.20 6.28
C PHE A 234 -10.77 -14.48 6.71
N VAL A 235 -10.04 -14.40 7.83
CA VAL A 235 -9.37 -15.56 8.43
C VAL A 235 -9.74 -15.60 9.89
N ASP A 236 -10.47 -16.65 10.28
CA ASP A 236 -10.86 -16.88 11.65
C ASP A 236 -9.61 -17.00 12.56
N LYS A 237 -9.56 -16.17 13.61
CA LYS A 237 -8.46 -16.15 14.57
C LYS A 237 -8.36 -17.45 15.37
N ASP A 238 -9.46 -18.19 15.54
CA ASP A 238 -9.46 -19.48 16.22
C ASP A 238 -8.94 -20.61 15.33
N GLN A 239 -9.08 -20.51 14.00
CA GLN A 239 -8.43 -21.44 13.06
C GLN A 239 -6.91 -21.21 12.96
N LYS A 240 -6.40 -20.01 13.26
CA LYS A 240 -4.94 -19.75 13.30
C LYS A 240 -4.20 -20.52 14.40
N LYS A 241 -4.84 -20.88 15.53
CA LYS A 241 -4.21 -21.71 16.57
C LYS A 241 -4.02 -23.17 16.14
N ALA A 242 -4.75 -23.64 15.14
CA ALA A 242 -4.61 -25.00 14.60
C ALA A 242 -3.47 -25.13 13.58
N ILE A 243 -2.90 -24.01 13.10
CA ILE A 243 -1.77 -24.00 12.17
C ILE A 243 -0.51 -23.58 12.93
N ASP A 244 0.28 -24.58 13.30
CA ASP A 244 1.60 -24.39 13.89
C ASP A 244 2.61 -23.96 12.82
N PHE A 245 2.84 -22.65 12.70
CA PHE A 245 3.83 -22.08 11.78
C PHE A 245 5.27 -22.49 12.09
N THR A 246 5.55 -23.13 13.24
CA THR A 246 6.85 -23.74 13.53
C THR A 246 7.05 -25.10 12.86
N LYS A 247 5.98 -25.72 12.33
CA LYS A 247 6.01 -27.00 11.62
C LYS A 247 6.15 -26.87 10.09
N ILE A 248 6.15 -25.66 9.55
CA ILE A 248 6.49 -25.42 8.14
C ILE A 248 8.01 -25.52 8.00
N LYS A 249 8.53 -26.73 7.79
CA LYS A 249 9.94 -26.92 7.44
C LYS A 249 10.23 -26.20 6.12
N PRO A 250 11.33 -25.43 6.02
CA PRO A 250 11.81 -24.95 4.74
C PRO A 250 12.30 -26.16 3.94
N ASN A 251 11.47 -26.64 3.02
CA ASN A 251 11.89 -27.67 2.08
C ASN A 251 12.84 -27.05 1.04
N GLY A 252 14.12 -27.36 1.18
CA GLY A 252 15.00 -27.51 0.02
C GLY A 252 16.00 -26.38 -0.23
N LEU A 253 17.09 -26.34 0.54
CA LEU A 253 18.41 -26.11 -0.04
C LEU A 253 19.37 -27.14 0.55
N ARG A 254 19.53 -28.25 -0.17
CA ARG A 254 20.54 -29.27 0.11
C ARG A 254 21.86 -28.73 -0.42
N LEU A 255 22.63 -28.06 0.43
CA LEU A 255 24.04 -27.79 0.13
C LEU A 255 24.77 -29.13 0.19
N LEU A 256 25.23 -29.59 -0.97
CA LEU A 256 26.23 -30.64 -1.08
C LEU A 256 27.48 -30.14 -0.33
N LYS A 257 27.83 -30.85 0.73
CA LYS A 257 29.15 -30.76 1.37
C LYS A 257 30.04 -31.87 0.82
N GLU A 258 31.22 -31.42 0.40
CA GLU A 258 32.53 -32.08 0.46
C GLU A 258 32.89 -33.11 -0.63
N GLY A 259 34.07 -32.87 -1.21
CA GLY A 259 34.73 -33.64 -2.27
C GLY A 259 35.61 -32.74 -3.11
#